data_AF-A0A0A9WEN2-F1
#
_entry.id   AF-A0A0A9WEN2-F1
#
_cell.length_a   1.000
_cell.length_b   1.000
_cell.length_c   1.000
_cell.angle_alpha   90.00
_cell.angle_beta   90.00
_cell.angle_gamma   90.00
#
_symmetry.space_group_name_H-M   'P 1'
#
loop_
_entity.id
_entity.type
_entity.pdbx_description
1 polymer ?
#
loop_
_entity_poly.entity_id
_entity_poly.type
_entity_poly.pdbx_seq_one_letter_code
_entity_poly.pdbx_strand_id
1 'polypeptide(L)'
;MKLALFVTAFCLSVALFPGDTVGQDAGEATSKLKDIRARAKQLLQEIVKKGVNEYTEQRLALLRKKYQDLKEKLKKRLKGGEKKQVEEQLEKVEETLEQAEEKVEEAE
;
A
#
# COMPACT_ATOMS: atom_id res chain seq x y z
N MET A 1 -41.52 15.51 -40.23
CA MET A 1 -40.96 16.29 -39.09
C MET A 1 -41.21 15.51 -37.80
N LYS A 2 -40.24 15.56 -36.86
CA LYS A 2 -40.25 15.02 -35.48
C LYS A 2 -39.75 13.58 -35.28
N LEU A 3 -38.46 13.39 -35.51
CA LEU A 3 -37.63 12.40 -34.81
C LEU A 3 -36.71 13.19 -33.87
N ALA A 4 -37.02 13.30 -32.58
CA ALA A 4 -36.06 13.70 -31.54
C ALA A 4 -36.76 13.76 -30.17
N LEU A 5 -37.05 12.61 -29.57
CA LEU A 5 -37.43 12.57 -28.16
C LEU A 5 -36.94 11.28 -27.49
N PHE A 6 -35.68 10.86 -27.66
CA PHE A 6 -35.18 9.71 -26.88
C PHE A 6 -33.68 9.68 -26.56
N VAL A 7 -32.96 10.81 -26.59
CA VAL A 7 -31.51 10.79 -26.27
C VAL A 7 -31.09 12.01 -25.43
N THR A 8 -31.60 12.14 -24.21
CA THR A 8 -31.04 13.11 -23.25
C THR A 8 -30.98 12.62 -21.80
N ALA A 9 -31.35 11.38 -21.49
CA ALA A 9 -31.36 10.89 -20.09
C ALA A 9 -30.27 9.86 -19.76
N PHE A 10 -29.44 9.43 -20.72
CA PHE A 10 -28.41 8.40 -20.47
C PHE A 10 -26.97 8.93 -20.41
N CYS A 11 -26.74 10.21 -20.71
CA CYS A 11 -25.39 10.80 -20.65
C CYS A 11 -25.09 11.52 -19.33
N LEU A 12 -26.06 11.65 -18.42
CA LEU A 12 -25.85 12.26 -17.09
C LEU A 12 -25.46 11.26 -16.00
N SER A 13 -25.57 9.95 -16.24
CA SER A 13 -25.14 8.92 -15.28
C SER A 13 -23.66 8.56 -15.40
N VAL A 14 -23.00 8.85 -16.53
CA VAL A 14 -21.56 8.57 -16.72
C VAL A 14 -20.68 9.65 -16.09
N ALA A 15 -21.26 10.79 -15.70
CA ALA A 15 -20.55 11.83 -14.95
C ALA A 15 -20.50 11.59 -13.43
N LEU A 16 -21.17 10.53 -12.91
CA LEU A 16 -21.34 10.35 -11.46
C LEU A 16 -20.32 9.43 -10.78
N PHE A 17 -19.36 8.85 -11.52
CA PHE A 17 -18.29 8.06 -10.90
C PHE A 17 -16.93 8.34 -11.55
N PRO A 18 -16.23 9.41 -11.13
CA PRO A 18 -14.77 9.45 -11.25
C PRO A 18 -14.09 8.44 -10.30
N GLY A 19 -14.85 7.62 -9.57
CA GLY A 19 -14.37 6.75 -8.47
C GLY A 19 -13.92 5.34 -8.86
N ASP A 20 -14.30 4.80 -10.02
CA ASP A 20 -14.03 3.38 -10.31
C ASP A 20 -12.57 3.06 -10.62
N THR A 21 -11.75 4.05 -11.01
CA THR A 21 -10.31 3.83 -11.22
C THR A 21 -9.46 4.16 -9.99
N VAL A 22 -9.91 5.09 -9.14
CA VAL A 22 -9.15 5.53 -7.95
C VAL A 22 -9.27 4.50 -6.82
N GLY A 23 -10.46 3.92 -6.63
CA GLY A 23 -10.67 2.86 -5.62
C GLY A 23 -9.96 1.55 -5.96
N GLN A 24 -9.77 1.25 -7.25
CA GLN A 24 -9.01 0.08 -7.69
C GLN A 24 -7.51 0.23 -7.37
N ASP A 25 -6.95 1.42 -7.58
CA ASP A 25 -5.56 1.77 -7.20
C ASP A 25 -5.37 1.71 -5.67
N ALA A 26 -6.33 2.18 -4.88
CA ALA A 26 -6.28 2.11 -3.41
C ALA A 26 -6.40 0.66 -2.88
N GLY A 27 -7.24 -0.16 -3.49
CA GLY A 27 -7.39 -1.58 -3.16
C GLY A 27 -6.12 -2.38 -3.45
N GLU A 28 -5.52 -2.19 -4.63
CA GLU A 28 -4.27 -2.85 -5.00
C GLU A 28 -3.10 -2.40 -4.10
N ALA A 29 -3.04 -1.11 -3.79
CA ALA A 29 -2.07 -0.56 -2.84
C ALA A 29 -2.20 -1.20 -1.45
N THR A 30 -3.42 -1.31 -0.96
CA THR A 30 -3.71 -1.92 0.35
C THR A 30 -3.29 -3.39 0.37
N SER A 31 -3.52 -4.14 -0.72
CA SER A 31 -3.06 -5.53 -0.84
C SER A 31 -1.54 -5.63 -0.78
N LYS A 32 -0.84 -4.78 -1.56
CA LYS A 32 0.64 -4.72 -1.56
C LYS A 32 1.20 -4.34 -0.19
N LEU A 33 0.57 -3.41 0.53
CA LEU A 33 0.96 -3.05 1.90
C LEU A 33 0.77 -4.20 2.87
N LYS A 34 -0.34 -4.94 2.78
CA LYS A 34 -0.57 -6.14 3.59
C LYS A 34 0.48 -7.21 3.32
N ASP A 35 0.88 -7.41 2.07
CA ASP A 35 1.92 -8.36 1.70
C ASP A 35 3.29 -7.95 2.25
N ILE A 36 3.66 -6.67 2.15
CA ILE A 36 4.90 -6.15 2.74
C ILE A 36 4.86 -6.34 4.25
N ARG A 37 3.75 -6.02 4.91
CA ARG A 37 3.58 -6.23 6.35
C ARG A 37 3.75 -7.69 6.76
N ALA A 38 3.12 -8.61 6.03
CA ALA A 38 3.21 -10.04 6.31
C ALA A 38 4.65 -10.53 6.20
N ARG A 39 5.37 -10.09 5.17
CA ARG A 39 6.80 -10.42 4.98
C ARG A 39 7.68 -9.79 6.06
N ALA A 40 7.41 -8.55 6.47
CA ALA A 40 8.13 -7.89 7.55
C ALA A 40 7.92 -8.64 8.89
N LYS A 41 6.68 -9.06 9.19
CA LYS A 41 6.40 -9.91 10.36
C LYS A 41 7.11 -11.25 10.31
N GLN A 42 7.14 -11.91 9.15
CA GLN A 42 7.88 -13.16 8.98
C GLN A 42 9.37 -12.94 9.20
N LEU A 43 9.93 -11.84 8.68
CA LEU A 43 11.33 -11.48 8.88
C LEU A 43 11.63 -11.25 10.37
N LEU A 44 10.78 -10.49 11.06
CA LEU A 44 10.90 -10.24 12.49
C LEU A 44 10.86 -11.55 13.31
N GLN A 45 9.98 -12.48 12.94
CA GLN A 45 9.96 -13.81 13.56
C GLN A 45 11.21 -14.64 13.24
N GLU A 46 11.76 -14.52 12.03
CA GLU A 46 13.02 -15.17 11.65
C GLU A 46 14.18 -14.61 12.49
N ILE A 47 14.29 -13.29 12.62
CA ILE A 47 15.31 -12.60 13.44
C ILE A 47 15.21 -13.05 14.90
N VAL A 48 14.01 -13.02 15.49
CA VAL A 48 13.81 -13.41 16.89
C VAL A 48 14.15 -14.89 17.14
N LYS A 49 13.87 -15.79 16.18
CA LYS A 49 14.08 -17.23 16.36
C LYS A 49 15.48 -17.71 16.01
N LYS A 50 16.09 -17.13 14.98
CA LYS A 50 17.34 -17.63 14.37
C LYS A 50 18.50 -16.64 14.54
N GLY A 51 18.24 -15.45 15.07
CA GLY A 51 19.19 -14.36 15.10
C GLY A 51 19.27 -13.63 13.77
N VAL A 52 20.06 -12.56 13.76
CA VAL A 52 20.37 -11.78 12.56
C VAL A 52 21.45 -12.49 11.75
N ASN A 53 21.29 -12.44 10.44
CA ASN A 53 22.33 -12.78 9.47
C ASN A 53 22.24 -11.85 8.26
N GLU A 54 23.27 -11.91 7.42
CA GLU A 54 23.38 -11.10 6.19
C GLU A 54 22.15 -11.25 5.27
N TYR A 55 21.54 -12.45 5.23
CA TYR A 55 20.33 -12.68 4.45
C TYR A 55 19.11 -11.94 5.02
N THR A 56 18.95 -11.88 6.34
CA THR A 56 17.87 -11.12 6.99
C THR A 56 18.03 -9.62 6.79
N GLU A 57 19.25 -9.09 6.88
CA GLU A 57 19.55 -7.68 6.61
C GLU A 57 19.23 -7.29 5.17
N GLN A 58 19.70 -8.08 4.19
CA GLN A 58 19.41 -7.83 2.78
C GLN A 58 17.91 -7.86 2.48
N ARG A 59 17.16 -8.80 3.10
CA ARG A 59 15.71 -8.86 2.95
C ARG A 59 15.00 -7.67 3.60
N LEU A 60 15.46 -7.21 4.77
CA LEU A 60 14.93 -6.03 5.44
C LEU A 60 15.11 -4.78 4.57
N ALA A 61 16.33 -4.57 4.07
CA ALA A 61 16.64 -3.47 3.16
C ALA A 61 15.76 -3.50 1.88
N LEU A 62 15.56 -4.68 1.32
CA LEU A 62 14.70 -4.86 0.13
C LEU A 62 13.22 -4.60 0.43
N LEU A 63 12.74 -5.00 1.61
CA LEU A 63 11.39 -4.68 2.08
C LEU A 63 11.20 -3.18 2.31
N ARG A 64 12.19 -2.52 2.93
CA ARG A 64 12.19 -1.06 3.17
C ARG A 64 12.17 -0.28 1.86
N LYS A 65 12.98 -0.69 0.87
CA LYS A 65 12.95 -0.10 -0.46
C LYS A 65 11.60 -0.26 -1.15
N LYS A 66 11.01 -1.47 -1.12
CA LYS A 66 9.66 -1.71 -1.67
C LYS A 66 8.59 -0.88 -0.99
N TYR A 67 8.68 -0.71 0.32
CA TYR A 67 7.81 0.17 1.09
C TYR A 67 7.93 1.62 0.63
N GLN A 68 9.15 2.16 0.53
CA GLN A 68 9.40 3.53 0.07
C GLN A 68 8.89 3.77 -1.36
N ASP A 69 9.20 2.86 -2.30
CA ASP A 69 8.72 2.94 -3.68
C ASP A 69 7.19 2.98 -3.74
N LEU A 70 6.52 2.20 -2.88
CA LEU A 70 5.08 2.16 -2.79
C LEU A 70 4.53 3.44 -2.16
N LYS A 71 5.12 3.92 -1.05
CA LYS A 71 4.77 5.18 -0.38
C LYS A 71 4.84 6.37 -1.33
N GLU A 72 5.90 6.46 -2.15
CA GLU A 72 6.04 7.52 -3.15
C GLU A 72 4.99 7.45 -4.27
N LYS A 73 4.71 6.24 -4.79
CA LYS A 73 3.67 6.02 -5.81
C LYS A 73 2.30 6.44 -5.28
N LEU A 74 2.01 6.11 -4.02
CA LEU A 74 0.73 6.40 -3.38
C LEU A 74 0.56 7.88 -3.06
N LYS A 75 1.61 8.55 -2.60
CA LYS A 75 1.62 10.00 -2.35
C LYS A 75 1.25 10.82 -3.61
N LYS A 76 1.62 10.33 -4.79
CA LYS A 76 1.33 10.99 -6.08
C LYS A 76 -0.07 10.69 -6.61
N ARG A 77 -0.66 9.54 -6.26
CA ARG A 77 -1.92 9.05 -6.87
C ARG A 77 -3.17 9.20 -6.00
N LEU A 78 -3.06 9.11 -4.68
CA LEU A 78 -4.23 9.09 -3.79
C LEU A 78 -4.65 10.50 -3.36
N LYS A 79 -5.96 10.80 -3.46
CA LYS A 79 -6.60 12.03 -2.96
C LYS A 79 -7.86 11.68 -2.17
N GLY A 80 -8.22 12.49 -1.17
CA GLY A 80 -9.48 12.35 -0.44
C GLY A 80 -9.50 11.25 0.62
N GLY A 81 -10.66 10.64 0.87
CA GLY A 81 -10.90 9.71 1.99
C GLY A 81 -10.10 8.40 1.92
N GLU A 82 -9.80 7.89 0.73
CA GLU A 82 -9.03 6.66 0.52
C GLU A 82 -7.56 6.81 0.92
N LYS A 83 -7.04 8.04 0.84
CA LYS A 83 -5.68 8.37 1.31
C LYS A 83 -5.52 8.04 2.80
N LYS A 84 -6.53 8.32 3.64
CA LYS A 84 -6.46 8.04 5.09
C LYS A 84 -6.35 6.53 5.37
N GLN A 85 -7.13 5.70 4.67
CA GLN A 85 -7.08 4.25 4.86
C GLN A 85 -5.72 3.67 4.45
N VAL A 86 -5.17 4.16 3.34
CA VAL A 86 -3.86 3.72 2.86
C VAL A 86 -2.74 4.26 3.75
N GLU A 87 -2.85 5.48 4.27
CA GLU A 87 -1.91 6.04 5.26
C GLU A 87 -1.88 5.23 6.55
N GLU A 88 -3.03 4.81 7.08
CA GLU A 88 -3.08 3.95 8.28
C GLU A 88 -2.41 2.58 8.03
N GLN A 89 -2.51 2.04 6.82
CA GLN A 89 -1.81 0.80 6.46
C GLN A 89 -0.31 1.03 6.25
N LEU A 90 0.09 2.18 5.69
CA LEU A 90 1.49 2.57 5.55
C LEU A 90 2.16 2.66 6.93
N GLU A 91 1.51 3.33 7.88
CA GLU A 91 2.01 3.48 9.26
C GLU A 91 2.21 2.12 9.93
N LYS A 92 1.23 1.21 9.85
CA LYS A 92 1.36 -0.16 10.39
C LYS A 92 2.49 -0.97 9.76
N VAL A 93 2.80 -0.72 8.49
CA VAL A 93 3.95 -1.36 7.80
C VAL A 93 5.25 -0.73 8.28
N GLU A 94 5.29 0.59 8.41
CA GLU A 94 6.43 1.36 8.89
C GLU A 94 6.84 0.91 10.29
N GLU A 95 5.89 0.85 11.23
CA GLU A 95 6.11 0.34 12.59
C GLU A 95 6.68 -1.09 12.59
N THR A 96 6.15 -1.97 11.73
CA THR A 96 6.62 -3.37 11.68
C THR A 96 8.04 -3.46 11.13
N LEU A 97 8.41 -2.58 10.18
CA LEU A 97 9.75 -2.51 9.63
C LEU A 97 10.73 -1.91 10.64
N GLU A 98 10.33 -0.84 11.35
CA GLU A 98 11.15 -0.24 12.40
C GLU A 98 11.43 -1.24 13.53
N GLN A 99 10.44 -1.99 13.98
CA GLN A 99 10.64 -3.07 14.95
C GLN A 99 11.62 -4.14 14.44
N ALA A 100 11.63 -4.41 13.13
CA ALA A 100 12.57 -5.37 12.55
C ALA A 100 13.98 -4.78 12.44
N GLU A 101 14.11 -3.48 12.15
CA GLU A 101 15.37 -2.72 12.13
C GLU A 101 15.98 -2.65 13.53
N GLU A 102 15.20 -2.27 14.56
CA GLU A 102 15.66 -2.26 15.96
C GLU A 102 16.16 -3.64 16.40
N LYS A 103 15.45 -4.71 16.04
CA LYS A 103 15.88 -6.08 16.37
C LYS A 103 17.14 -6.51 15.63
N VAL A 104 17.41 -5.91 14.47
CA VAL A 104 18.66 -6.14 13.76
C VAL A 104 19.80 -5.40 14.45
N GLU A 105 19.61 -4.13 14.79
CA GLU A 105 20.60 -3.29 15.48
C GLU A 105 20.93 -3.81 16.90
N GLU A 106 19.94 -4.32 17.64
CA GLU A 106 20.16 -4.92 18.97
C GLU A 106 21.00 -6.21 18.95
N ALA A 107 21.17 -6.84 17.78
CA ALA A 107 21.86 -8.10 17.62
C ALA A 107 23.25 -7.98 16.96
N GLU A 108 23.63 -6.80 16.48
CA GLU A 108 25.02 -6.43 16.14
C GLU A 108 25.83 -6.07 17.39
#